data_AF-A0AA87TG21-F1
#
_entry.id   AF-A0AA87TG21-F1
#
_cell.length_a   1.000
_cell.length_b   1.000
_cell.length_c   1.000
_cell.angle_alpha   90.00
_cell.angle_beta   90.00
_cell.angle_gamma   90.00
#
_symmetry.space_group_name_H-M   'P 1'
#
loop_
_entity.id
_entity.type
_entity.pdbx_description
1 polymer ?
#
loop_
_entity_poly.entity_id
_entity_poly.type
_entity_poly.pdbx_seq_one_letter_code
_entity_poly.pdbx_strand_id
1 'polypeptide(L)'
;MASPTIRKQVTIRFLHRTVLFLFTVLIALFVLFVLGNIQNFLDSSQTIILQFLIADGILLFLVAVFALLFEINYSIYLRKPYYLGRCIISGIACIFGLAIAIAASAILLLSNGLN
;
A
#
# COMPACT_ATOMS: atom_id res chain seq x y z
N MET A 1 33.19 -4.01 -2.92
CA MET A 1 32.08 -3.79 -3.89
C MET A 1 31.20 -5.04 -3.89
N ALA A 2 29.91 -4.94 -3.54
CA ALA A 2 29.04 -6.12 -3.48
C ALA A 2 28.75 -6.66 -4.88
N SER A 3 28.79 -7.98 -5.04
CA SER A 3 28.45 -8.67 -6.29
C SER A 3 27.06 -8.24 -6.81
N PRO A 4 26.87 -8.07 -8.14
CA PRO A 4 25.60 -7.62 -8.73
C PRO A 4 24.40 -8.51 -8.37
N THR A 5 24.62 -9.79 -8.03
CA THR A 5 23.56 -10.70 -7.56
C THR A 5 23.11 -10.40 -6.13
N ILE A 6 24.03 -10.00 -5.24
CA ILE A 6 23.73 -9.61 -3.85
C ILE A 6 22.93 -8.31 -3.83
N ARG A 7 23.32 -7.33 -4.66
CA ARG A 7 22.61 -6.05 -4.77
C ARG A 7 21.14 -6.22 -5.20
N LYS A 8 20.88 -7.06 -6.21
CA LYS A 8 19.50 -7.37 -6.66
C LYS A 8 18.66 -8.02 -5.57
N GLN A 9 19.22 -8.95 -4.79
CA GLN A 9 18.50 -9.60 -3.69
C GLN A 9 18.17 -8.64 -2.54
N VAL A 10 19.07 -7.70 -2.22
CA VAL A 10 18.80 -6.67 -1.19
C VAL A 10 17.68 -5.74 -1.64
N THR A 11 17.70 -5.29 -2.90
CA THR A 11 16.64 -4.42 -3.44
C THR A 11 15.27 -5.09 -3.44
N ILE A 12 15.17 -6.36 -3.84
CA ILE A 12 13.89 -7.10 -3.84
C ILE A 12 13.37 -7.30 -2.41
N ARG A 13 14.26 -7.64 -1.46
CA ARG A 13 13.87 -7.79 -0.04
C ARG A 13 13.42 -6.45 0.57
N PHE A 14 14.11 -5.37 0.23
CA PHE A 14 13.72 -4.04 0.66
C PHE A 14 12.34 -3.67 0.12
N LEU A 15 12.12 -3.83 -1.19
CA LEU A 15 10.84 -3.55 -1.84
C LEU A 15 9.68 -4.29 -1.19
N HIS A 16 9.84 -5.59 -0.93
CA HIS A 16 8.81 -6.40 -0.27
C HIS A 16 8.55 -5.94 1.18
N ARG A 17 9.60 -5.61 1.94
CA ARG A 17 9.44 -5.05 3.30
C ARG A 17 8.73 -3.71 3.29
N THR A 18 9.01 -2.87 2.29
CA THR A 18 8.32 -1.59 2.11
C THR A 18 6.85 -1.79 1.79
N VAL A 19 6.49 -2.72 0.91
CA VAL A 19 5.07 -3.05 0.63
C VAL A 19 4.37 -3.51 1.90
N LEU A 20 4.97 -4.42 2.68
CA LEU A 20 4.38 -4.88 3.94
C LEU A 20 4.25 -3.75 4.97
N PHE A 21 5.27 -2.91 5.09
CA PHE A 21 5.24 -1.75 5.99
C PHE A 21 4.11 -0.79 5.63
N LEU A 22 4.04 -0.35 4.36
CA LEU A 22 2.98 0.54 3.89
C LEU A 22 1.59 -0.10 4.06
N PHE A 23 1.46 -1.39 3.77
CA PHE A 23 0.20 -2.11 3.98
C PHE A 23 -0.23 -2.11 5.46
N THR A 24 0.71 -2.30 6.39
CA THR A 24 0.40 -2.22 7.83
C THR A 24 0.05 -0.80 8.29
N VAL A 25 0.71 0.22 7.76
CA VAL A 25 0.39 1.63 8.04
C VAL A 25 -1.02 1.94 7.54
N LEU A 26 -1.37 1.51 6.33
CA LEU A 26 -2.69 1.73 5.75
C LEU A 26 -3.80 1.12 6.62
N ILE A 27 -3.60 -0.12 7.10
CA ILE A 27 -4.53 -0.77 8.03
C ILE A 27 -4.65 0.02 9.33
N ALA A 28 -3.52 0.45 9.92
CA ALA A 28 -3.53 1.21 11.15
C ALA A 28 -4.26 2.56 11.01
N LEU A 29 -4.04 3.27 9.90
CA LEU A 29 -4.74 4.52 9.59
C LEU A 29 -6.25 4.28 9.35
N PHE A 30 -6.61 3.20 8.68
CA PHE A 30 -8.01 2.82 8.48
C PHE A 30 -8.72 2.54 9.81
N VAL A 31 -8.08 1.76 10.70
CA VAL A 31 -8.61 1.50 12.05
C VAL A 31 -8.72 2.80 12.84
N LEU A 32 -7.72 3.68 12.76
CA LEU A 32 -7.73 4.99 13.42
C LEU A 32 -8.87 5.87 12.91
N PHE A 33 -9.15 5.87 11.61
CA PHE A 33 -10.29 6.58 11.02
C PHE A 33 -11.62 6.06 11.59
N VAL A 34 -11.83 4.73 11.58
CA VAL A 34 -13.05 4.11 12.09
C VAL A 34 -13.25 4.41 13.57
N LEU A 35 -12.20 4.23 14.39
CA LEU A 35 -12.25 4.51 15.83
C LEU A 35 -12.49 5.99 16.10
N GLY A 36 -11.79 6.88 15.39
CA GLY A 36 -11.99 8.31 15.51
C GLY A 36 -13.43 8.71 15.16
N ASN A 37 -14.06 8.05 14.20
CA ASN A 37 -15.44 8.35 13.82
C ASN A 37 -16.42 7.88 14.91
N ILE A 38 -16.19 6.71 15.50
CA ILE A 38 -16.97 6.22 16.66
C ILE A 38 -16.81 7.14 17.88
N GLN A 39 -15.60 7.67 18.08
CA GLN A 39 -15.27 8.57 19.19
C GLN A 39 -15.63 10.04 18.92
N ASN A 40 -16.21 10.36 17.76
CA ASN A 40 -16.54 11.72 17.33
C ASN A 40 -15.34 12.68 17.41
N PHE A 41 -14.21 12.28 16.82
CA PHE A 41 -13.07 13.18 16.63
C PHE A 41 -13.48 14.43 15.85
N LEU A 42 -12.73 15.51 16.04
CA LEU A 42 -12.92 16.76 15.32
C LEU A 42 -12.83 16.52 13.80
N ASP A 43 -13.71 17.16 13.03
CA ASP A 43 -13.77 16.99 11.56
C ASP A 43 -12.43 17.28 10.87
N SER A 44 -11.67 18.25 11.38
CA SER A 44 -10.33 18.55 10.87
C SER A 44 -9.35 17.39 11.08
N SER A 45 -9.44 16.67 12.20
CA SER A 45 -8.61 15.48 12.46
C SER A 45 -9.01 14.33 11.54
N GLN A 46 -10.31 14.12 11.34
CA GLN A 46 -10.83 13.12 10.40
C GLN A 46 -10.39 13.39 8.96
N THR A 47 -10.45 14.65 8.54
CA THR A 47 -10.01 15.08 7.22
C THR A 47 -8.53 14.83 6.99
N ILE A 48 -7.69 15.11 8.00
CA ILE A 48 -6.25 14.82 7.96
C ILE A 48 -6.00 13.31 7.85
N ILE A 49 -6.71 12.49 8.63
CA ILE A 49 -6.58 11.02 8.57
C ILE A 49 -6.98 10.50 7.18
N LEU A 50 -8.07 11.01 6.59
CA LEU A 50 -8.49 10.69 5.22
C LEU A 50 -7.42 11.06 4.19
N GLN A 51 -6.79 12.24 4.30
CA GLN A 51 -5.70 12.64 3.40
C GLN A 51 -4.50 11.70 3.50
N PHE A 52 -4.12 11.30 4.71
CA PHE A 52 -3.05 10.31 4.91
C PHE A 52 -3.42 8.94 4.33
N LEU A 53 -4.67 8.49 4.50
CA LEU A 53 -5.19 7.26 3.88
C LEU A 53 -5.08 7.29 2.36
N ILE A 54 -5.42 8.42 1.73
CA ILE A 54 -5.30 8.60 0.27
C ILE A 54 -3.82 8.55 -0.14
N ALA A 55 -2.97 9.33 0.51
CA ALA A 55 -1.55 9.40 0.18
C ALA A 55 -0.84 8.06 0.33
N ASP A 56 -1.08 7.36 1.45
CA ASP A 56 -0.50 6.04 1.72
C ASP A 56 -1.07 4.96 0.78
N GLY A 57 -2.38 5.01 0.49
CA GLY A 57 -3.01 4.09 -0.46
C GLY A 57 -2.44 4.22 -1.88
N ILE A 58 -2.24 5.44 -2.37
CA ILE A 58 -1.60 5.72 -3.67
C ILE A 58 -0.14 5.26 -3.66
N LEU A 59 0.61 5.57 -2.60
CA LEU A 59 2.01 5.18 -2.48
C LEU A 59 2.17 3.65 -2.45
N LEU A 60 1.34 2.96 -1.66
CA LEU A 60 1.29 1.51 -1.61
C LEU A 60 0.98 0.91 -2.98
N PHE A 61 -0.01 1.46 -3.69
CA PHE A 61 -0.35 1.02 -5.05
C PHE A 61 0.87 1.12 -5.98
N LEU A 62 1.53 2.27 -6.04
CA LEU A 62 2.70 2.47 -6.90
C LEU A 62 3.84 1.49 -6.56
N VAL A 63 4.19 1.38 -5.28
CA VAL A 63 5.28 0.50 -4.83
C VAL A 63 4.93 -0.97 -5.08
N ALA A 64 3.67 -1.38 -4.85
CA ALA A 64 3.20 -2.73 -5.08
C ALA A 64 3.17 -3.10 -6.57
N VAL A 65 2.84 -2.17 -7.48
CA VAL A 65 2.95 -2.38 -8.93
C VAL A 65 4.40 -2.66 -9.33
N PHE A 66 5.36 -1.87 -8.83
CA PHE A 66 6.77 -2.16 -9.10
C PHE A 66 7.19 -3.52 -8.53
N ALA A 67 6.74 -3.88 -7.32
CA ALA A 67 7.00 -5.19 -6.73
C ALA A 67 6.47 -6.34 -7.59
N LEU A 68 5.23 -6.22 -8.09
CA LEU A 68 4.62 -7.18 -9.02
C LEU A 68 5.43 -7.34 -10.30
N LEU A 69 5.80 -6.23 -10.94
CA LEU A 69 6.58 -6.28 -12.20
C LEU A 69 7.93 -6.98 -11.98
N PHE A 70 8.61 -6.69 -10.87
CA PHE A 70 9.87 -7.36 -10.52
C PHE A 70 9.66 -8.84 -10.22
N GLU A 71 8.63 -9.20 -9.44
CA GLU A 71 8.33 -10.58 -9.04
C GLU A 71 7.92 -11.45 -10.23
N ILE A 72 7.12 -10.91 -11.17
CA ILE A 72 6.75 -11.58 -12.42
C ILE A 72 7.99 -11.84 -13.28
N ASN A 73 8.82 -10.81 -13.50
CA ASN A 73 10.02 -10.94 -14.32
C ASN A 73 11.00 -11.96 -13.72
N TYR A 74 11.22 -11.93 -12.40
CA TYR A 74 12.05 -12.91 -11.70
C TYR A 74 11.45 -14.32 -11.71
N SER A 75 10.13 -14.45 -11.59
CA SER A 75 9.42 -15.74 -11.64
C SER A 75 9.59 -16.40 -13.02
N ILE A 76 9.45 -15.64 -14.11
CA ILE A 76 9.66 -16.11 -15.48
C ILE A 76 11.12 -16.51 -15.70
N TYR A 77 12.07 -15.70 -15.20
CA TYR A 77 13.50 -15.93 -15.42
C TYR A 77 14.06 -17.11 -14.60
N LEU A 78 13.66 -17.27 -13.33
CA LEU A 78 14.20 -18.32 -12.44
C LEU A 78 13.32 -19.58 -12.32
N ARG A 79 12.09 -19.57 -12.84
CA ARG A 79 11.11 -20.69 -12.76
C ARG A 79 10.94 -21.27 -11.34
N LYS A 80 11.06 -20.43 -10.30
CA LYS A 80 10.94 -20.85 -8.90
C LYS A 80 9.55 -20.47 -8.35
N PRO A 81 8.74 -21.44 -7.89
CA PRO A 81 7.35 -21.18 -7.46
C PRO A 81 7.23 -20.32 -6.20
N TYR A 82 8.30 -20.19 -5.41
CA TYR A 82 8.31 -19.35 -4.21
C TYR A 82 8.07 -17.85 -4.50
N TYR A 83 8.43 -17.36 -5.69
CA TYR A 83 8.14 -15.97 -6.09
C TYR A 83 6.66 -15.73 -6.41
N LEU A 84 5.92 -16.80 -6.71
CA LEU A 84 4.50 -16.74 -7.06
C LEU A 84 3.63 -16.37 -5.84
N GLY A 85 3.99 -16.87 -4.65
CA GLY A 85 3.32 -16.49 -3.40
C GLY A 85 3.51 -15.02 -3.04
N ARG A 86 4.71 -14.46 -3.25
CA ARG A 86 4.97 -13.03 -3.02
C ARG A 86 4.20 -12.15 -4.00
N CYS A 87 4.10 -12.60 -5.26
CA CYS A 87 3.31 -11.94 -6.29
C CYS A 87 1.83 -11.79 -5.89
N ILE A 88 1.25 -12.81 -5.24
CA ILE A 88 -0.14 -12.75 -4.75
C ILE A 88 -0.28 -11.69 -3.65
N ILE A 89 0.65 -11.65 -2.69
CA ILE A 89 0.64 -10.67 -1.60
C ILE A 89 0.75 -9.24 -2.16
N SER A 90 1.70 -9.01 -3.06
CA SER A 90 1.87 -7.71 -3.74
C SER A 90 0.62 -7.33 -4.55
N GLY A 91 -0.03 -8.31 -5.19
CA GLY A 91 -1.30 -8.13 -5.91
C GLY A 91 -2.45 -7.69 -5.00
N ILE A 92 -2.63 -8.36 -3.88
CA ILE A 92 -3.65 -8.01 -2.89
C ILE A 92 -3.39 -6.62 -2.31
N ALA A 93 -2.14 -6.32 -1.93
CA ALA A 93 -1.76 -5.02 -1.40
C ALA A 93 -2.01 -3.89 -2.41
N CYS A 94 -1.75 -4.14 -3.70
CA CYS A 94 -2.02 -3.21 -4.80
C CYS A 94 -3.52 -2.88 -4.92
N ILE A 95 -4.38 -3.89 -5.01
CA ILE A 95 -5.83 -3.71 -5.13
C ILE A 95 -6.39 -3.02 -3.89
N PHE A 96 -5.93 -3.45 -2.71
CA PHE A 96 -6.39 -2.89 -1.44
C PHE A 96 -5.99 -1.42 -1.27
N GLY A 97 -4.74 -1.05 -1.59
CA GLY A 97 -4.27 0.33 -1.57
C GLY A 97 -5.09 1.22 -2.50
N LEU A 98 -5.37 0.76 -3.72
CA LEU A 98 -6.18 1.49 -4.68
C LEU A 98 -7.64 1.65 -4.21
N ALA A 99 -8.25 0.58 -3.71
CA ALA A 99 -9.62 0.60 -3.22
C ALA A 99 -9.80 1.58 -2.05
N ILE A 100 -8.87 1.57 -1.10
CA ILE A 100 -8.88 2.51 0.03
C ILE A 100 -8.68 3.94 -0.45
N ALA A 101 -7.74 4.20 -1.35
CA ALA A 101 -7.51 5.55 -1.87
C ALA A 101 -8.75 6.11 -2.57
N ILE A 102 -9.46 5.29 -3.36
CA ILE A 102 -10.72 5.67 -4.02
C ILE A 102 -11.80 5.95 -2.98
N ALA A 103 -12.00 5.04 -2.02
CA ALA A 103 -13.03 5.19 -0.99
C ALA A 103 -12.78 6.43 -0.12
N ALA A 104 -11.55 6.65 0.34
CA ALA A 104 -11.17 7.81 1.13
C ALA A 104 -11.33 9.12 0.33
N SER A 105 -10.98 9.13 -0.96
CA SER A 105 -11.19 10.28 -1.84
C SER A 105 -12.69 10.58 -2.02
N ALA A 106 -13.53 9.55 -2.19
CA ALA A 106 -14.96 9.73 -2.30
C ALA A 106 -15.57 10.30 -1.01
N ILE A 107 -15.16 9.80 0.16
CA ILE A 107 -15.60 10.32 1.46
C ILE A 107 -15.19 11.79 1.61
N LEU A 108 -13.95 12.14 1.27
CA LEU A 108 -13.46 13.51 1.36
C LEU A 108 -14.20 14.46 0.39
N LEU A 109 -14.50 14.00 -0.82
CA LEU A 109 -15.32 14.76 -1.78
C LEU A 109 -16.76 14.97 -1.27
N LEU A 110 -17.39 13.93 -0.72
CA LEU A 110 -18.73 14.02 -0.15
C LEU A 110 -18.76 14.98 1.05
N SER A 111 -17.76 14.90 1.92
CA SER A 111 -17.62 15.78 3.09
C SER A 111 -17.42 17.25 2.69
N ASN A 112 -16.69 17.51 1.61
CA ASN A 112 -16.43 18.89 1.15
C ASN A 112 -17.57 19.45 0.29
N GLY A 113 -18.29 18.61 -0.46
CA GLY A 113 -19.38 19.03 -1.36
C GLY A 113 -20.75 19.19 -0.69
N LEU A 114 -20.88 18.77 0.57
CA LEU A 114 -22.06 19.01 1.41
C LEU A 114 -21.97 20.31 2.26
N ASN A 115 -20.88 21.07 2.12
CA ASN A 115 -20.74 22.41 2.70
C ASN A 115 -21.15 23.52 1.73
#